data_AF-A0A8R7Q7R3-F1
#
_entry.id   AF-A0A8R7Q7R3-F1
#
_cell.length_a   1.000
_cell.length_b   1.000
_cell.length_c   1.000
_cell.angle_alpha   90.00
_cell.angle_beta   90.00
_cell.angle_gamma   90.00
#
_symmetry.space_group_name_H-M   'P 1'
#
loop_
_entity.id
_entity.type
_entity.pdbx_description
1 polymer ?
#
loop_
_entity_poly.entity_id
_entity_poly.type
_entity_poly.pdbx_seq_one_letter_code
_entity_poly.pdbx_strand_id
1 'polypeptide(L)'
;MDDPAAQPPVVAAAQAQAQAQAQDQDQDITPLVNWVPVFERSKASVFLIQFTPVRRRVNEARVIAGAAGSKTREQPNAIFASRWLTETGISSHMDGAYLYILTTAHIVDHLFHAVYRLIDPATVNRLFTIEVTCFHAERDFAVNRNMVGDRTYTPATVCGIDCLRDLMMLRVDRAELAVRGVGQQRVQCTRQHPVLQFDGTREFGMQ
;
A
#
# COMPACT_ATOMS: atom_id res chain seq x y z
N MET A 1 -60.45 -14.35 -51.66
CA MET A 1 -60.85 -13.79 -50.35
C MET A 1 -59.78 -14.26 -49.39
N ASP A 2 -58.78 -13.42 -49.16
CA ASP A 2 -57.62 -13.76 -48.34
C ASP A 2 -57.92 -13.41 -46.87
N ASP A 3 -57.56 -14.34 -45.99
CA ASP A 3 -57.84 -14.35 -44.55
C ASP A 3 -57.14 -13.17 -43.82
N PRO A 4 -57.88 -12.27 -43.14
CA PRO A 4 -57.32 -11.05 -42.55
C PRO A 4 -56.51 -11.25 -41.25
N ALA A 5 -56.29 -12.49 -40.79
CA ALA A 5 -55.59 -12.76 -39.53
C ALA A 5 -54.08 -13.07 -39.64
N ALA A 6 -53.51 -13.17 -40.85
CA ALA A 6 -52.08 -13.44 -41.00
C ALA A 6 -51.25 -12.14 -40.93
N GLN A 7 -50.69 -11.83 -39.75
CA GLN A 7 -49.67 -10.79 -39.65
C GLN A 7 -48.47 -11.17 -40.56
N PRO A 8 -47.96 -10.23 -41.38
CA PRO A 8 -46.83 -10.52 -42.25
C PRO A 8 -45.59 -10.85 -41.40
N PRO A 9 -44.77 -11.85 -41.81
CA PRO A 9 -43.68 -12.41 -41.01
C PRO A 9 -42.63 -11.37 -40.57
N VAL A 10 -42.57 -10.25 -41.28
CA VAL A 10 -41.65 -9.13 -41.01
C VAL A 10 -42.02 -8.37 -39.73
N VAL A 11 -43.30 -8.28 -39.36
CA VAL A 11 -43.76 -7.55 -38.17
C VAL A 11 -43.55 -8.38 -36.90
N ALA A 12 -43.76 -9.70 -36.97
CA ALA A 12 -43.46 -10.61 -35.87
C ALA A 12 -41.95 -10.71 -35.59
N ALA A 13 -41.11 -10.72 -36.64
CA ALA A 13 -39.65 -10.72 -36.50
C ALA A 13 -39.12 -9.42 -35.86
N ALA A 14 -39.68 -8.26 -36.24
CA ALA A 14 -39.29 -6.97 -35.67
C ALA A 14 -39.68 -6.83 -34.19
N GLN A 15 -40.84 -7.35 -33.78
CA GLN A 15 -41.25 -7.36 -32.37
C GLN A 15 -40.43 -8.33 -31.52
N ALA A 16 -40.07 -9.51 -32.06
CA ALA A 16 -39.17 -10.45 -31.40
C ALA A 16 -37.75 -9.89 -31.24
N GLN A 17 -37.23 -9.16 -32.24
CA GLN A 17 -35.93 -8.48 -32.15
C GLN A 17 -35.95 -7.30 -31.17
N ALA A 18 -37.03 -6.52 -31.11
CA ALA A 18 -37.17 -5.45 -30.14
C ALA A 18 -37.32 -5.95 -28.69
N GLN A 19 -38.00 -7.09 -28.48
CA GLN A 19 -38.10 -7.74 -27.17
C GLN A 19 -36.78 -8.42 -26.75
N ALA A 20 -36.06 -9.02 -27.69
CA ALA A 20 -34.72 -9.56 -27.44
C ALA A 20 -33.70 -8.45 -27.12
N GLN A 21 -33.75 -7.31 -27.81
CA GLN A 21 -32.90 -6.15 -27.53
C GLN A 21 -33.27 -5.42 -26.23
N ALA A 22 -34.54 -5.45 -25.82
CA ALA A 22 -34.97 -4.91 -24.52
C ALA A 22 -34.60 -5.84 -23.35
N GLN A 23 -34.48 -7.15 -23.58
CA GLN A 23 -34.03 -8.12 -22.58
C GLN A 23 -32.50 -8.17 -22.41
N ASP A 24 -31.73 -7.79 -23.44
CA ASP A 24 -30.26 -7.75 -23.40
C ASP A 24 -29.69 -6.42 -22.82
N GLN A 25 -30.54 -5.40 -22.64
CA GLN A 25 -30.10 -4.11 -22.07
C GLN A 25 -30.19 -4.03 -20.54
N ASP A 26 -30.66 -5.09 -19.88
CA ASP A 26 -30.75 -5.16 -18.41
C ASP A 26 -29.53 -5.82 -17.76
N GLN A 27 -28.46 -6.08 -18.53
CA GLN A 27 -27.23 -6.68 -18.03
C GLN A 27 -26.05 -5.71 -18.12
N ASP A 28 -25.75 -5.13 -16.97
CA ASP A 28 -24.45 -5.17 -16.30
C ASP A 28 -24.15 -3.84 -15.57
N ILE A 29 -25.12 -3.34 -14.81
CA ILE A 29 -24.82 -2.37 -13.75
C ILE A 29 -24.22 -3.18 -12.61
N THR A 30 -22.91 -3.42 -12.65
CA THR A 30 -22.20 -3.85 -11.44
C THR A 30 -22.53 -2.81 -10.37
N PRO A 31 -23.18 -3.18 -9.25
CA PRO A 31 -23.55 -2.20 -8.25
C PRO A 31 -22.29 -1.48 -7.78
N LEU A 32 -22.30 -0.14 -7.84
CA LEU A 32 -21.20 0.69 -7.37
C LEU A 32 -20.88 0.27 -5.94
N VAL A 33 -19.74 -0.40 -5.77
CA VAL A 33 -19.28 -0.85 -4.45
C VAL A 33 -19.14 0.40 -3.58
N ASN A 34 -19.89 0.46 -2.49
CA ASN A 34 -19.70 1.51 -1.51
C ASN A 34 -18.39 1.24 -0.76
N TRP A 35 -17.33 1.95 -1.15
CA TRP A 35 -16.00 1.82 -0.56
C TRP A 35 -15.86 2.48 0.82
N VAL A 36 -16.83 3.32 1.25
CA VAL A 36 -16.72 4.07 2.51
C VAL A 36 -16.57 3.14 3.72
N PRO A 37 -17.39 2.09 3.90
CA PRO A 37 -17.23 1.17 5.03
C PRO A 37 -15.91 0.41 4.97
N VAL A 38 -15.43 0.05 3.78
CA VAL A 38 -14.15 -0.64 3.58
C VAL A 38 -13.00 0.28 4.00
N PHE A 39 -13.01 1.53 3.51
CA PHE A 39 -12.04 2.56 3.88
C PHE A 39 -12.03 2.84 5.39
N GLU A 40 -13.20 3.03 6.00
CA GLU A 40 -13.31 3.33 7.44
C GLU A 40 -12.72 2.23 8.32
N ARG A 41 -12.89 0.96 7.93
CA ARG A 41 -12.33 -0.20 8.65
C ARG A 41 -10.84 -0.40 8.41
N SER A 42 -10.32 -0.04 7.24
CA SER A 42 -8.96 -0.35 6.79
C SER A 42 -7.95 0.77 7.02
N LYS A 43 -8.36 2.04 6.99
CA LYS A 43 -7.44 3.20 6.99
C LYS A 43 -6.47 3.23 8.16
N ALA A 44 -6.88 2.76 9.35
CA ALA A 44 -6.04 2.69 10.54
C ALA A 44 -4.90 1.66 10.42
N SER A 45 -4.95 0.80 9.40
CA SER A 45 -3.92 -0.20 9.09
C SER A 45 -2.80 0.36 8.23
N VAL A 46 -2.96 1.55 7.66
CA VAL A 46 -2.02 2.14 6.69
C VAL A 46 -0.98 3.00 7.39
N PHE A 47 0.26 2.86 6.94
CA PHE A 47 1.43 3.58 7.42
C PHE A 47 2.12 4.27 6.26
N LEU A 48 2.60 5.49 6.48
CA LEU A 48 3.62 6.09 5.62
C LEU A 48 4.99 5.71 6.18
N ILE A 49 5.87 5.26 5.30
CA ILE A 49 7.20 4.78 5.62
C ILE A 49 8.22 5.69 4.94
N GLN A 50 9.29 6.02 5.66
CA GLN A 50 10.39 6.82 5.17
C GLN A 50 11.71 6.06 5.32
N PHE A 51 12.46 5.96 4.24
CA PHE A 51 13.83 5.44 4.21
C PHE A 51 14.78 6.62 3.98
N THR A 52 15.55 6.98 5.00
CA THR A 52 16.56 8.05 4.90
C THR A 52 17.95 7.43 4.75
N PRO A 53 18.65 7.65 3.62
CA PRO A 53 19.98 7.12 3.42
C PRO A 53 20.96 7.61 4.51
N VAL A 54 21.72 6.69 5.07
CA VAL A 54 22.78 7.02 6.02
C VAL A 54 23.96 7.61 5.25
N ARG A 55 24.18 8.93 5.37
CA ARG A 55 25.17 9.69 4.58
C ARG A 55 26.56 9.07 4.53
N ARG A 56 27.07 8.58 5.66
CA ARG A 56 28.40 7.92 5.75
C ARG A 56 28.50 6.57 5.03
N ARG A 57 27.37 6.01 4.59
CA ARG A 57 27.25 4.70 3.91
C ARG A 57 26.93 4.83 2.42
N VAL A 58 26.85 6.04 1.86
CA VAL A 58 26.47 6.25 0.45
C VAL A 58 27.39 5.52 -0.52
N ASN A 59 28.70 5.50 -0.27
CA ASN A 59 29.64 4.79 -1.14
C ASN A 59 29.43 3.27 -1.08
N GLU A 60 29.14 2.72 0.10
CA GLU A 60 28.80 1.30 0.28
C GLU A 60 27.53 0.96 -0.50
N ALA A 61 26.48 1.78 -0.36
CA ALA A 61 25.23 1.61 -1.11
C ALA A 61 25.44 1.67 -2.63
N ARG A 62 26.31 2.57 -3.12
CA ARG A 62 26.65 2.66 -4.56
C ARG A 62 27.37 1.43 -5.09
N VAL A 63 28.28 0.85 -4.31
CA VAL A 63 28.97 -0.40 -4.68
C VAL A 63 27.97 -1.54 -4.76
N ILE A 64 27.07 -1.65 -3.78
CA ILE A 64 26.00 -2.66 -3.77
C ILE A 64 25.08 -2.48 -4.98
N ALA A 65 24.64 -1.24 -5.25
CA ALA A 65 23.80 -0.94 -6.41
C ALA A 65 24.46 -1.31 -7.75
N GLY A 66 25.75 -0.99 -7.90
CA GLY A 66 26.51 -1.35 -9.08
C GLY A 66 26.65 -2.86 -9.27
N ALA A 67 26.80 -3.61 -8.17
CA ALA A 67 26.88 -5.08 -8.18
C ALA A 67 25.52 -5.75 -8.41
N ALA A 68 24.42 -5.14 -7.95
CA ALA A 68 23.07 -5.61 -8.19
C ALA A 68 22.68 -5.52 -9.67
N GLY A 69 23.08 -4.43 -10.34
CA GLY A 69 22.86 -4.25 -11.78
C GLY A 69 21.39 -4.15 -12.18
N SER A 70 20.49 -3.81 -11.25
CA SER A 70 19.04 -3.76 -11.46
C SER A 70 18.53 -2.47 -12.11
N LYS A 71 19.39 -1.45 -12.23
CA LYS A 71 19.05 -0.11 -12.73
C LYS A 71 20.10 0.38 -13.74
N THR A 72 19.71 1.27 -14.65
CA THR A 72 20.66 1.95 -15.55
C THR A 72 21.57 2.88 -14.75
N ARG A 73 22.72 3.31 -15.29
CA ARG A 73 23.68 4.16 -14.53
C ARG A 73 23.09 5.49 -14.03
N GLU A 74 22.09 6.02 -14.72
CA GLU A 74 21.47 7.32 -14.43
C GLU A 74 20.48 7.22 -13.25
N GLN A 75 19.79 6.09 -13.09
CA GLN A 75 18.73 5.90 -12.10
C GLN A 75 19.25 5.92 -10.65
N PRO A 76 20.32 5.20 -10.26
CA PRO A 76 20.89 5.27 -8.92
C PRO A 76 21.36 6.68 -8.55
N ASN A 77 21.83 7.48 -9.51
CA ASN A 77 22.27 8.84 -9.22
C ASN A 77 21.12 9.72 -8.72
N ALA A 78 19.95 9.63 -9.36
CA ALA A 78 18.76 10.33 -8.89
C ALA A 78 18.30 9.81 -7.52
N ILE A 79 18.32 8.48 -7.31
CA ILE A 79 17.93 7.86 -6.04
C ILE A 79 18.84 8.31 -4.90
N PHE A 80 20.16 8.28 -5.10
CA PHE A 80 21.15 8.70 -4.10
C PHE A 80 21.21 10.22 -3.91
N ALA A 81 20.65 11.01 -4.82
CA ALA A 81 20.47 12.45 -4.63
C ALA A 81 19.24 12.78 -3.77
N SER A 82 18.28 11.85 -3.66
CA SER A 82 17.10 12.05 -2.83
C SER A 82 17.47 12.10 -1.35
N ARG A 83 16.83 13.02 -0.61
CA ARG A 83 17.02 13.13 0.84
C ARG A 83 16.40 11.94 1.59
N TRP A 84 15.34 11.37 1.05
CA TRP A 84 14.63 10.20 1.57
C TRP A 84 13.84 9.52 0.45
N LEU A 85 13.48 8.27 0.66
CA LEU A 85 12.52 7.51 -0.14
C LEU A 85 11.27 7.29 0.70
N THR A 86 10.09 7.30 0.09
CA THR A 86 8.81 7.12 0.79
C THR A 86 8.02 5.97 0.20
N GLU A 87 7.32 5.24 1.06
CA GLU A 87 6.42 4.17 0.68
C GLU A 87 5.21 4.11 1.61
N THR A 88 4.26 3.25 1.29
CA THR A 88 3.14 2.92 2.18
C THR A 88 3.22 1.46 2.58
N GLY A 89 2.96 1.19 3.86
CA GLY A 89 2.83 -0.17 4.37
C GLY A 89 1.50 -0.41 5.05
N ILE A 90 1.21 -1.67 5.31
CA ILE A 90 -0.01 -2.14 5.96
C ILE A 90 0.32 -2.96 7.20
N SER A 91 -0.44 -2.85 8.28
CA SER A 91 -0.29 -3.75 9.43
C SER A 91 -0.59 -5.19 9.04
N SER A 92 0.36 -6.07 9.31
CA SER A 92 0.31 -7.50 8.98
C SER A 92 -0.02 -8.37 10.18
N HIS A 93 0.66 -8.16 11.31
CA HIS A 93 0.35 -8.86 12.56
C HIS A 93 0.97 -8.13 13.76
N MET A 94 0.56 -8.54 14.95
CA MET A 94 1.13 -8.09 16.21
C MET A 94 1.69 -9.29 16.96
N ASP A 95 2.88 -9.15 17.52
CA ASP A 95 3.49 -10.15 18.40
C ASP A 95 4.12 -9.43 19.60
N GLY A 96 3.56 -9.67 20.78
CA GLY A 96 3.93 -9.00 22.03
C GLY A 96 3.94 -7.46 21.92
N ALA A 97 5.12 -6.89 22.15
CA ALA A 97 5.37 -5.44 22.11
C ALA A 97 5.53 -4.88 20.68
N TYR A 98 5.58 -5.74 19.66
CA TYR A 98 5.88 -5.33 18.31
C TYR A 98 4.67 -5.32 17.39
N LEU A 99 4.64 -4.30 16.53
CA LEU A 99 3.76 -4.23 15.37
C LEU A 99 4.59 -4.52 14.12
N TYR A 100 4.08 -5.40 13.26
CA TYR A 100 4.69 -5.74 11.99
C TYR A 100 3.93 -5.09 10.84
N ILE A 101 4.66 -4.44 9.94
CA ILE A 101 4.14 -3.69 8.82
C ILE A 101 4.70 -4.32 7.54
N LEU A 102 3.83 -4.77 6.65
CA LEU A 102 4.19 -5.28 5.34
C LEU A 102 4.22 -4.12 4.34
N THR A 103 5.28 -4.07 3.55
CA THR A 103 5.51 -3.09 2.48
C THR A 103 6.17 -3.80 1.29
N THR A 104 6.43 -3.11 0.20
CA THR A 104 7.11 -3.72 -0.95
C THR A 104 8.63 -3.62 -0.83
N ALA A 105 9.36 -4.53 -1.46
CA ALA A 105 10.82 -4.46 -1.49
C ALA A 105 11.33 -3.39 -2.46
N HIS A 106 10.49 -2.92 -3.39
CA HIS A 106 10.92 -2.09 -4.52
C HIS A 106 11.53 -0.76 -4.09
N ILE A 107 11.19 -0.23 -2.90
CA ILE A 107 11.81 1.00 -2.38
C ILE A 107 13.34 0.90 -2.32
N VAL A 108 13.89 -0.32 -2.25
CA VAL A 108 15.33 -0.61 -2.29
C VAL A 108 15.76 -1.50 -3.46
N ASP A 109 14.96 -1.59 -4.53
CA ASP A 109 15.26 -2.45 -5.70
C ASP A 109 16.58 -2.11 -6.41
N HIS A 110 17.03 -0.86 -6.31
CA HIS A 110 18.33 -0.42 -6.80
C HIS A 110 19.52 -1.08 -6.08
N LEU A 111 19.29 -1.80 -4.97
CA LEU A 111 20.32 -2.48 -4.19
C LEU A 111 20.32 -4.01 -4.37
N PHE A 112 19.37 -4.57 -5.11
CA PHE A 112 19.28 -6.01 -5.30
C PHE A 112 18.81 -6.40 -6.70
N HIS A 113 19.04 -7.65 -7.07
CA HIS A 113 18.37 -8.31 -8.18
C HIS A 113 17.58 -9.49 -7.62
N ALA A 114 16.29 -9.55 -7.93
CA ALA A 114 15.30 -10.48 -7.33
C ALA A 114 15.72 -11.95 -7.34
N VAL A 115 16.49 -12.38 -8.35
CA VAL A 115 17.00 -13.76 -8.49
C VAL A 115 18.48 -13.90 -8.14
N TYR A 116 19.35 -13.10 -8.75
CA TYR A 116 20.80 -13.36 -8.74
C TYR A 116 21.59 -12.63 -7.66
N ARG A 117 21.02 -11.59 -7.04
CA ARG A 117 21.71 -10.74 -6.06
C ARG A 117 20.73 -10.25 -5.00
N LEU A 118 20.36 -11.14 -4.09
CA LEU A 118 19.48 -10.81 -2.97
C LEU A 118 20.16 -9.85 -2.00
N ILE A 119 19.36 -9.02 -1.32
CA ILE A 119 19.81 -8.19 -0.20
C ILE A 119 19.21 -8.73 1.10
N ASP A 120 19.97 -8.67 2.18
CA ASP A 120 19.51 -9.08 3.51
C ASP A 120 18.97 -7.88 4.32
N PRO A 121 18.06 -8.11 5.29
CA PRO A 121 17.51 -7.05 6.13
C PRO A 121 18.57 -6.24 6.90
N ALA A 122 19.65 -6.86 7.37
CA ALA A 122 20.67 -6.17 8.15
C ALA A 122 21.46 -5.17 7.29
N THR A 123 21.67 -5.48 6.02
CA THR A 123 22.21 -4.52 5.04
C THR A 123 21.28 -3.33 4.84
N VAL A 124 19.97 -3.54 4.66
CA VAL A 124 19.02 -2.43 4.53
C VAL A 124 19.04 -1.54 5.78
N ASN A 125 18.93 -2.13 6.98
CA ASN A 125 18.98 -1.41 8.26
C ASN A 125 20.31 -0.65 8.50
N ARG A 126 21.41 -1.10 7.90
CA ARG A 126 22.71 -0.44 7.99
C ARG A 126 22.80 0.77 7.05
N LEU A 127 22.15 0.70 5.89
CA LEU A 127 22.20 1.72 4.84
C LEU A 127 21.15 2.81 5.02
N PHE A 128 20.04 2.54 5.71
CA PHE A 128 18.94 3.47 5.90
C PHE A 128 18.54 3.61 7.37
N THR A 129 18.22 4.84 7.78
CA THR A 129 17.32 5.08 8.90
C THR A 129 15.90 4.91 8.39
N ILE A 130 15.12 4.02 9.02
CA ILE A 130 13.77 3.69 8.59
C ILE A 130 12.81 4.15 9.67
N GLU A 131 11.79 4.89 9.26
CA GLU A 131 10.81 5.43 10.19
C GLU A 131 9.40 5.32 9.60
N VAL A 132 8.40 5.19 10.47
CA VAL A 132 6.99 5.08 10.07
C VAL A 132 6.13 6.11 10.77
N THR A 133 5.05 6.51 10.12
CA THR A 133 3.95 7.28 10.73
C THR A 133 2.64 6.57 10.46
N CYS A 134 1.83 6.39 11.51
CA CYS A 134 0.53 5.74 11.39
C CYS A 134 -0.52 6.73 10.87
N PHE A 135 -1.57 6.22 10.23
CA PHE A 135 -2.72 7.04 9.79
C PHE A 135 -3.26 8.00 10.87
N HIS A 136 -3.26 7.53 12.11
CA HIS A 136 -3.63 8.28 13.30
C HIS A 136 -2.83 9.57 13.51
N ALA A 137 -1.51 9.51 13.36
CA ALA A 137 -0.62 10.65 13.44
C ALA A 137 -0.85 11.60 12.26
N GLU A 138 -0.98 11.07 11.04
CA GLU A 138 -1.21 11.88 9.83
C GLU A 138 -2.57 12.60 9.87
N ARG A 139 -3.63 11.93 10.37
CA ARG A 139 -4.94 12.54 10.55
C ARG A 139 -4.88 13.69 11.55
N ASP A 140 -4.23 13.47 12.69
CA ASP A 140 -4.12 14.50 13.72
C ASP A 140 -3.25 15.68 13.25
N PHE A 141 -2.24 15.44 12.40
CA PHE A 141 -1.49 16.47 11.69
C PHE A 141 -2.37 17.26 10.70
N ALA A 142 -3.19 16.59 9.89
CA ALA A 142 -4.03 17.22 8.87
C ALA A 142 -5.19 18.07 9.43
N VAL A 143 -5.74 17.68 10.59
CA VAL A 143 -6.87 18.36 11.24
C VAL A 143 -6.41 19.56 12.07
N ASN A 144 -5.27 19.48 12.75
CA ASN A 144 -4.76 20.55 13.61
C ASN A 144 -3.91 21.57 12.85
N ARG A 145 -4.38 22.04 11.68
CA ARG A 145 -3.67 22.93 10.72
C ARG A 145 -3.05 24.21 11.32
N ASN A 146 -3.33 24.54 12.58
CA ASN A 146 -2.77 25.68 13.32
C ASN A 146 -1.60 25.32 14.27
N MET A 147 -1.22 24.04 14.39
CA MET A 147 0.00 23.61 15.07
C MET A 147 1.00 23.12 14.02
N VAL A 148 1.74 24.05 13.42
CA VAL A 148 2.85 23.71 12.52
C VAL A 148 3.97 23.06 13.36
N GLY A 149 4.03 21.74 13.30
CA GLY A 149 5.13 20.93 13.82
C GLY A 149 5.54 19.88 12.78
N ASP A 150 6.69 19.25 12.98
CA ASP A 150 7.15 18.20 12.07
C ASP A 150 6.28 16.94 12.18
N ARG A 151 6.09 16.24 11.05
CA ARG A 151 5.49 14.91 11.05
C ARG A 151 6.20 14.03 12.07
N THR A 152 5.41 13.34 12.90
CA THR A 152 5.98 12.45 13.92
C THR A 152 6.25 11.09 13.31
N TYR A 153 7.52 10.74 13.21
CA TYR A 153 7.97 9.44 12.74
C TYR A 153 8.50 8.59 13.90
N THR A 154 8.29 7.27 13.79
CA THR A 154 8.72 6.27 14.76
C THR A 154 9.75 5.35 14.12
N PRO A 155 10.91 5.11 14.75
CA PRO A 155 11.90 4.18 14.24
C PRO A 155 11.29 2.79 13.94
N ALA A 156 11.73 2.22 12.83
CA ALA A 156 11.39 0.88 12.40
C ALA A 156 12.64 0.14 11.94
N THR A 157 12.54 -1.19 11.88
CA THR A 157 13.62 -2.04 11.36
C THR A 157 13.08 -3.04 10.36
N VAL A 158 13.79 -3.29 9.27
CA VAL A 158 13.50 -4.42 8.39
C VAL A 158 13.82 -5.70 9.15
N CYS A 159 12.83 -6.57 9.29
CA CYS A 159 13.01 -7.89 9.91
C CYS A 159 12.92 -9.05 8.90
N GLY A 160 12.42 -8.79 7.69
CA GLY A 160 12.38 -9.77 6.61
C GLY A 160 12.28 -9.09 5.26
N ILE A 161 12.83 -9.73 4.22
CA ILE A 161 12.71 -9.29 2.83
C ILE A 161 12.67 -10.52 1.91
N ASP A 162 11.73 -10.49 0.97
CA ASP A 162 11.61 -11.43 -0.14
C ASP A 162 11.66 -10.65 -1.44
N CYS A 163 12.86 -10.61 -2.04
CA CYS A 163 13.13 -9.85 -3.25
C CYS A 163 12.38 -10.38 -4.47
N LEU A 164 12.00 -11.67 -4.49
CA LEU A 164 11.31 -12.29 -5.61
C LEU A 164 9.82 -11.94 -5.62
N ARG A 165 9.23 -11.87 -4.43
CA ARG A 165 7.80 -11.53 -4.26
C ARG A 165 7.55 -10.04 -4.08
N ASP A 166 8.60 -9.23 -4.12
CA ASP A 166 8.57 -7.80 -3.83
C ASP A 166 7.95 -7.50 -2.45
N LEU A 167 8.36 -8.23 -1.41
CA LEU A 167 7.83 -8.08 -0.06
C LEU A 167 8.94 -7.69 0.92
N MET A 168 8.64 -6.75 1.81
CA MET A 168 9.50 -6.37 2.92
C MET A 168 8.66 -6.22 4.19
N MET A 169 9.15 -6.79 5.29
CA MET A 169 8.51 -6.70 6.60
C MET A 169 9.30 -5.75 7.49
N LEU A 170 8.62 -4.76 8.04
CA LEU A 170 9.13 -3.86 9.06
C LEU A 170 8.58 -4.25 10.42
N ARG A 171 9.37 -3.99 11.46
CA ARG A 171 9.00 -4.15 12.86
C ARG A 171 9.16 -2.83 13.59
N VAL A 172 8.15 -2.47 14.37
CA VAL A 172 8.08 -1.24 15.18
C VAL A 172 7.71 -1.59 16.61
N ASP A 173 8.35 -0.94 17.58
CA ASP A 173 7.94 -1.03 18.99
C ASP A 173 6.67 -0.21 19.22
N ARG A 174 5.62 -0.86 19.73
CA ARG A 174 4.33 -0.23 20.01
C ARG A 174 4.40 0.81 21.13
N ALA A 175 5.37 0.70 22.03
CA ALA A 175 5.62 1.71 23.07
C ALA A 175 6.13 3.02 22.48
N GLU A 176 6.83 2.96 21.34
CA GLU A 176 7.46 4.12 20.69
C GLU A 176 6.58 4.75 19.60
N LEU A 177 5.62 3.99 19.06
CA LEU A 177 4.68 4.47 18.05
C LEU A 177 3.93 5.69 18.57
N ALA A 178 4.11 6.83 17.94
CA ALA A 178 3.65 8.12 18.45
C ALA A 178 2.71 8.85 17.47
N VAL A 179 1.76 9.61 18.02
CA VAL A 179 0.78 10.40 17.24
C VAL A 179 1.21 11.86 17.08
N ARG A 180 2.02 12.37 18.01
CA ARG A 180 2.62 13.71 17.96
C ARG A 180 3.85 13.80 18.86
N GLY A 181 4.78 14.67 18.50
CA GLY A 181 5.79 15.20 19.41
C GLY A 181 5.31 16.50 20.07
N VAL A 182 5.57 16.65 21.38
CA VAL A 182 5.38 17.89 22.13
C VAL A 182 6.70 18.22 22.81
N GLY A 183 7.52 19.07 22.18
CA GLY A 183 8.89 19.30 22.61
C GLY A 183 9.72 18.01 22.55
N GLN A 184 10.23 17.55 23.69
CA GLN A 184 10.97 16.28 23.81
C GLN A 184 10.08 15.07 24.13
N GLN A 185 8.78 15.28 24.41
CA GLN A 185 7.86 14.19 24.75
C GLN A 185 7.16 13.66 23.52
N ARG A 186 7.12 12.33 23.38
CA ARG A 186 6.35 11.63 22.35
C ARG A 186 5.04 11.16 22.94
N VAL A 187 3.92 11.59 22.36
CA VAL A 187 2.60 11.08 22.76
C VAL A 187 2.35 9.77 22.04
N GLN A 188 2.29 8.68 22.79
CA GLN A 188 2.10 7.34 22.24
C GLN A 188 0.77 7.20 21.49
N CYS A 189 0.76 6.44 20.40
CA CYS A 189 -0.42 5.96 19.72
C CYS A 189 -0.97 4.73 20.47
N THR A 190 -2.07 4.93 21.21
CA THR A 190 -2.80 3.84 21.89
C THR A 190 -3.95 3.27 21.05
N ARG A 191 -4.18 3.83 19.86
CA ARG A 191 -5.25 3.40 18.94
C ARG A 191 -4.88 2.07 18.26
N GLN A 192 -5.90 1.31 17.86
CA GLN A 192 -5.71 0.01 17.20
C GLN A 192 -5.22 0.16 15.76
N HIS A 193 -4.30 -0.71 15.34
CA HIS A 193 -3.84 -0.81 13.95
C HIS A 193 -4.25 -2.20 13.43
N PRO A 194 -5.49 -2.35 12.94
CA PRO A 194 -6.03 -3.66 12.62
C PRO A 194 -5.22 -4.35 11.53
N VAL A 195 -5.10 -5.68 11.60
CA VAL A 195 -4.51 -6.44 10.49
C VAL A 195 -5.49 -6.39 9.32
N LEU A 196 -5.01 -6.07 8.12
CA LEU A 196 -5.86 -6.14 6.93
C LEU A 196 -6.23 -7.60 6.65
N GLN A 197 -7.52 -7.87 6.70
CA GLN A 197 -8.10 -9.14 6.30
C GLN A 197 -8.82 -8.92 4.98
N PHE A 198 -8.39 -9.62 3.92
CA PHE A 198 -9.10 -9.68 2.66
C PHE A 198 -9.97 -10.93 2.69
N ASP A 199 -11.12 -10.86 3.35
CA ASP A 199 -12.10 -11.94 3.31
C ASP A 199 -13.02 -11.74 2.09
N GLY A 200 -12.62 -12.31 0.96
CA GLY A 200 -13.41 -12.27 -0.27
C GLY A 200 -14.76 -12.99 -0.18
N THR A 201 -15.03 -13.77 0.88
CA THR A 201 -16.29 -14.52 1.01
C THR A 201 -17.46 -13.67 1.52
N ARG A 202 -17.19 -12.53 2.18
CA ARG A 202 -18.25 -11.64 2.69
C ARG A 202 -18.57 -10.45 1.78
N GLU A 203 -17.66 -10.05 0.90
CA GLU A 203 -17.80 -8.80 0.15
C GLU A 203 -18.56 -8.93 -1.18
N PHE A 204 -18.79 -10.16 -1.67
CA PHE A 204 -19.56 -10.40 -2.90
C PHE A 204 -20.97 -10.93 -2.69
N GLY A 205 -21.45 -11.09 -1.45
CA GLY A 205 -22.82 -11.56 -1.20
C GLY A 205 -23.16 -12.89 -1.87
N MET A 206 -22.17 -13.73 -2.18
CA MET A 206 -22.39 -15.07 -2.70
C MET A 206 -22.59 -16.00 -1.51
N GLN A 207 -23.87 -16.30 -1.23
CA GLN A 207 -24.29 -17.46 -0.43
C GLN A 207 -24.20 -18.73 -1.28
#